data_AF-A0A3M5W9J1-F1
#
_entry.id   AF-A0A3M5W9J1-F1
#
_cell.length_a   1.000
_cell.length_b   1.000
_cell.length_c   1.000
_cell.angle_alpha   90.00
_cell.angle_beta   90.00
_cell.angle_gamma   90.00
#
_symmetry.space_group_name_H-M   'P 1'
#
loop_
_entity.id
_entity.type
_entity.pdbx_description
1 polymer ?
#
loop_
_entity_poly.entity_id
_entity_poly.type
_entity_poly.pdbx_seq_one_letter_code
_entity_poly.pdbx_strand_id
1 'polypeptide(L)' 'MSNAILMDWKDRFIAAYDVELQDFIDGVKAGTIYGPSAWDGYAAAVAADACVLAQNNGAVVPITLAMRPAFYA' A
#
# COMPACT_ATOMS: atom_id res chain seq x y z
N MET A 1 18.78 -1.78 28.72
CA MET A 1 17.63 -0.85 28.59
C MET A 1 16.62 -1.50 27.64
N SER A 2 15.41 -1.83 28.10
CA SER A 2 14.34 -2.34 27.23
C SER A 2 13.56 -1.16 26.68
N ASN A 3 13.50 -1.02 25.35
CA ASN A 3 12.56 -0.09 24.75
C ASN A 3 11.15 -0.69 24.83
N ALA A 4 10.16 0.09 25.25
CA ALA A 4 8.78 -0.32 25.17
C ALA A 4 8.41 -0.51 23.69
N ILE A 5 7.97 -1.71 23.32
CA ILE A 5 7.49 -2.00 21.96
C ILE A 5 6.01 -1.65 21.94
N LEU A 6 5.60 -0.81 20.99
CA LEU A 6 4.20 -0.45 20.77
C LEU A 6 3.44 -1.71 20.30
N MET A 7 2.42 -2.12 21.07
CA MET A 7 1.65 -3.34 20.78
C MET A 7 0.33 -3.07 20.05
N ASP A 8 -0.09 -1.80 19.96
CA ASP A 8 -1.27 -1.40 19.19
C ASP A 8 -0.84 -0.69 17.90
N TRP A 9 -1.15 -1.32 16.76
CA TRP A 9 -0.83 -0.77 15.44
C TRP A 9 -1.61 0.51 15.15
N LYS A 10 -2.76 0.74 15.81
CA LYS A 10 -3.56 1.94 15.62
C LYS A 10 -2.79 3.16 16.09
N ASP A 11 -2.21 3.10 17.28
CA ASP A 11 -1.38 4.18 17.83
C ASP A 11 -0.15 4.46 16.95
N ARG A 12 0.33 3.45 16.21
CA ARG A 12 1.49 3.62 15.33
C ARG A 12 1.22 4.55 14.15
N PHE A 13 0.00 4.52 13.61
CA PHE A 13 -0.36 5.19 12.36
C PHE A 13 -1.61 6.06 12.45
N ILE A 14 -2.13 6.35 13.66
CA ILE A 14 -3.36 7.13 13.85
C ILE A 14 -3.36 8.45 13.06
N ALA A 15 -2.25 9.20 13.10
CA ALA A 15 -2.11 10.44 12.36
C ALA A 15 -2.10 10.24 10.84
N ALA A 16 -1.61 9.10 10.34
CA ALA A 16 -1.60 8.82 8.91
C ALA A 16 -3.03 8.54 8.39
N TYR A 17 -3.85 7.82 9.18
CA TYR A 17 -5.25 7.59 8.86
C TYR A 17 -6.05 8.89 8.75
N ASP A 18 -5.84 9.82 9.69
CA ASP A 18 -6.51 11.12 9.67
C ASP A 18 -6.09 11.94 8.43
N VAL A 19 -4.79 11.96 8.11
CA VAL A 19 -4.27 12.71 6.96
C VAL A 19 -4.74 12.14 5.63
N GLU A 20 -4.70 10.82 5.43
CA GLU A 20 -5.09 10.22 4.15
C GLU A 20 -6.59 10.40 3.86
N LEU A 21 -7.44 10.29 4.89
CA LEU A 21 -8.88 10.48 4.73
C LEU A 21 -9.23 11.94 4.46
N GLN A 22 -8.57 12.87 5.15
CA GLN A 22 -8.79 14.30 4.93
C GLN A 22 -8.35 14.73 3.52
N ASP A 23 -7.18 14.28 3.06
CA ASP A 23 -6.69 14.55 1.70
C ASP A 23 -7.63 14.00 0.63
N PHE A 24 -8.16 12.78 0.83
CA PHE A 24 -9.17 12.21 -0.05
C PHE A 24 -10.45 13.06 -0.11
N ILE A 25 -10.98 13.48 1.04
CA ILE A 25 -12.20 14.31 1.11
C ILE A 25 -11.98 15.65 0.40
N ASP A 26 -10.86 16.31 0.64
CA ASP A 26 -10.54 17.60 0.04
C ASP A 26 -10.32 17.46 -1.47
N GLY A 27 -9.63 16.41 -1.91
CA GLY A 27 -9.44 16.08 -3.32
C GLY A 27 -10.75 15.81 -4.06
N VAL A 28 -11.69 15.07 -3.44
CA VAL A 28 -13.04 14.86 -4.01
C VAL A 28 -13.79 16.18 -4.15
N LYS A 29 -13.72 17.06 -3.15
CA LYS A 29 -14.36 18.38 -3.19
C LYS A 29 -13.75 19.30 -4.26
N ALA A 30 -12.44 19.21 -4.48
CA ALA A 30 -11.71 19.98 -5.48
C ALA A 30 -11.78 19.38 -6.90
N GLY A 31 -12.26 18.13 -7.05
CA GLY A 31 -12.24 17.40 -8.31
C GLY A 31 -10.85 16.90 -8.73
N THR A 32 -9.90 16.87 -7.79
CA THR A 32 -8.50 16.49 -8.00
C THR A 32 -8.07 15.53 -6.90
N ILE A 33 -8.23 14.22 -7.12
CA ILE A 33 -7.87 13.19 -6.14
C ILE A 33 -6.41 12.80 -6.32
N TYR A 34 -5.68 12.71 -5.21
CA TYR A 34 -4.29 12.27 -5.14
C TYR A 34 -4.17 11.02 -4.24
N GLY A 35 -2.99 10.42 -4.21
CA GLY A 35 -2.69 9.25 -3.38
C GLY A 35 -2.61 7.92 -4.15
N PRO A 36 -2.50 6.79 -3.42
CA PRO A 36 -2.38 5.47 -4.03
C PRO A 36 -3.59 5.15 -4.91
N SER A 37 -3.30 4.76 -6.14
CA SER A 37 -4.29 4.42 -7.16
C SER A 37 -4.60 2.93 -7.20
N ALA A 38 -5.53 2.53 -8.06
CA ALA A 38 -5.78 1.12 -8.35
C ALA A 38 -4.55 0.39 -8.90
N TRP A 39 -3.64 1.09 -9.58
CA TRP A 39 -2.39 0.51 -10.06
C TRP A 39 -1.45 0.13 -8.93
N ASP A 40 -1.37 0.96 -7.88
CA ASP A 40 -0.57 0.68 -6.70
C ASP A 40 -1.12 -0.55 -5.95
N GLY A 41 -2.45 -0.66 -5.88
CA GLY A 41 -3.12 -1.86 -5.38
C GLY A 41 -2.83 -3.13 -6.20
N TYR A 42 -2.84 -3.02 -7.55
CA TYR A 42 -2.46 -4.13 -8.43
C TYR A 42 -1.01 -4.57 -8.20
N ALA A 43 -0.07 -3.62 -8.14
CA ALA A 43 1.33 -3.94 -7.90
C ALA A 43 1.55 -4.62 -6.54
N ALA A 44 0.87 -4.14 -5.49
CA ALA A 44 0.89 -4.77 -4.16
C ALA A 44 0.34 -6.20 -4.20
N ALA A 45 -0.76 -6.44 -4.92
CA ALA A 45 -1.36 -7.77 -5.05
C ALA A 45 -0.43 -8.76 -5.77
N VAL A 46 0.17 -8.37 -6.90
CA VAL A 46 1.12 -9.22 -7.64
C VAL A 46 2.33 -9.58 -6.78
N ALA A 47 2.85 -8.62 -6.00
CA ALA A 47 3.94 -8.88 -5.07
C ALA A 47 3.51 -9.82 -3.93
N ALA A 48 2.31 -9.63 -3.37
CA ALA A 48 1.77 -10.49 -2.32
C ALA A 48 1.61 -11.95 -2.80
N ASP A 49 1.10 -12.16 -4.01
CA ASP A 49 0.95 -13.49 -4.61
C ASP A 49 2.30 -14.20 -4.76
N ALA A 50 3.33 -13.49 -5.23
CA ALA A 50 4.69 -14.03 -5.33
C ALA A 50 5.26 -14.40 -3.95
N CYS A 51 5.02 -13.58 -2.93
CA CYS A 51 5.44 -13.86 -1.56
C CYS A 51 4.73 -15.09 -0.98
N VAL A 52 3.42 -15.25 -1.20
CA VAL A 52 2.67 -16.44 -0.76
C VAL A 52 3.19 -17.69 -1.46
N LEU A 53 3.50 -17.61 -2.76
CA LEU A 53 4.09 -18.73 -3.48
C LEU A 53 5.48 -19.10 -2.94
N ALA A 54 6.33 -18.11 -2.66
CA ALA A 54 7.65 -18.30 -2.09
C ALA A 54 7.59 -18.92 -0.68
N GLN A 55 6.61 -18.53 0.14
CA GLN A 55 6.36 -19.15 1.45
C GLN A 55 6.04 -20.64 1.33
N ASN A 56 5.28 -21.03 0.31
CA ASN A 56 4.85 -22.42 0.12
C ASN A 56 5.95 -23.33 -0.43
N ASN A 57 6.85 -22.82 -1.28
CA ASN A 57 7.86 -23.63 -1.98
C ASN A 57 9.31 -23.39 -1.52
N GLY A 58 9.56 -22.35 -0.72
CA GLY A 58 10.89 -21.98 -0.23
C GLY A 58 11.85 -21.43 -1.28
N ALA A 59 11.38 -21.20 -2.52
CA ALA A 59 12.18 -20.74 -3.64
C ALA A 59 12.08 -19.22 -3.84
N VAL A 60 13.05 -18.66 -4.58
CA VAL A 60 12.96 -17.27 -5.05
C VAL A 60 11.94 -17.21 -6.18
N VAL A 61 10.88 -16.42 -5.98
CA VAL A 61 9.80 -16.21 -6.97
C VAL A 61 9.96 -14.82 -7.62
N PRO A 62 10.05 -14.71 -8.95
CA PRO A 62 10.12 -13.42 -9.62
C PRO A 62 8.77 -12.70 -9.58
N ILE A 63 8.81 -11.37 -9.36
CA ILE A 63 7.64 -10.49 -9.48
C ILE A 63 7.63 -9.93 -10.90
N THR A 64 6.57 -10.21 -11.65
CA THR A 64 6.39 -9.72 -13.03
C THR A 64 5.18 -8.81 -13.10
N LEU A 65 5.42 -7.50 -13.26
CA LEU A 65 4.37 -6.50 -13.41
C LEU A 65 4.13 -6.18 -14.89
N ALA A 66 2.87 -5.97 -15.26
CA ALA A 66 2.55 -5.35 -16.54
C ALA A 66 3.09 -3.91 -16.59
N MET A 67 3.27 -3.37 -17.80
CA MET A 67 3.64 -1.97 -17.96
C MET A 67 2.55 -1.06 -17.36
N ARG A 68 2.93 -0.09 -16.52
CA ARG A 68 2.00 0.88 -15.95
C ARG A 68 1.30 1.65 -17.08
N PRO A 69 -0.04 1.57 -17.19
CA PRO A 69 -0.77 2.37 -18.16
C PRO A 69 -0.56 3.86 -17.92
N ALA A 70 -0.46 4.64 -19.01
CA ALA A 70 -0.32 6.10 -18.92
C ALA A 70 -1.46 6.79 -18.16
N PHE A 71 -2.64 6.15 -18.10
CA PHE A 71 -3.77 6.61 -17.29
C PHE A 71 -3.44 6.75 -15.79
N TYR A 72 -2.55 5.90 -15.29
CA TYR A 72 -2.13 5.92 -13.89
C TYR A 72 -0.84 6.69 -13.67
N ALA A 73 -0.23 7.31 -14.69
CA ALA A 73 1.11 7.92 -14.58
C ALA A 73 1.16 9.19 -13.73
#